data_AF-F5Z5H9-F1
#
_entry.id   AF-F5Z5H9-F1
#
_cell.length_a   1.000
_cell.length_b   1.000
_cell.length_c   1.000
_cell.angle_alpha   90.00
_cell.angle_beta   90.00
_cell.angle_gamma   90.00
#
_symmetry.space_group_name_H-M   'P 1'
#
loop_
_entity.id
_entity.type
_entity.pdbx_description
1 polymer ?
#
loop_
_entity_poly.entity_id
_entity_poly.type
_entity_poly.pdbx_seq_one_letter_code
_entity_poly.pdbx_strand_id
1 'polypeptide(L)' 'MIEEFDVQKETEKLKQLTKVIRKPRFYRSRLDEHSDALIALHRAGSTTAQIHRFLVKEKKVNVAWSTVYRWVKKNG' A
#
# COMPACT_ATOMS: atom_id res chain seq x y z
N MET A 1 25.03 18.32 31.48
CA MET A 1 24.65 16.90 31.50
C MET A 1 23.95 16.61 30.20
N ILE A 2 24.43 15.64 29.42
CA ILE A 2 23.78 15.21 28.18
C ILE A 2 22.58 14.37 28.62
N GLU A 3 21.35 14.84 28.36
CA GLU A 3 20.17 13.99 28.53
C GLU A 3 20.34 12.75 27.64
N GLU A 4 20.28 11.58 28.26
CA GLU A 4 20.39 10.31 27.57
C GLU A 4 19.18 10.16 26.64
N PHE A 5 19.44 10.04 25.34
CA PHE A 5 18.39 9.97 24.33
C PHE A 5 17.65 8.63 24.42
N ASP A 6 16.46 8.67 25.03
CA ASP A 6 15.59 7.50 25.10
C ASP A 6 14.87 7.28 23.76
N VAL A 7 15.44 6.36 22.98
CA VAL A 7 14.95 5.94 21.67
C VAL A 7 13.50 5.42 21.75
N GLN A 8 13.12 4.72 22.82
CA GLN A 8 11.79 4.13 22.93
C GLN A 8 10.73 5.21 23.17
N LYS A 9 11.03 6.11 24.10
CA LYS A 9 10.16 7.25 24.41
C LYS A 9 9.95 8.12 23.17
N GLU A 10 11.01 8.40 22.42
CA GLU A 10 10.90 9.23 21.22
C GLU A 10 10.16 8.51 20.08
N THR A 11 10.40 7.20 19.92
CA THR A 11 9.67 6.38 18.93
C THR A 11 8.17 6.34 19.21
N GLU A 12 7.76 6.25 20.47
CA GLU A 12 6.33 6.20 20.82
C GLU A 12 5.64 7.55 20.59
N LYS A 13 6.31 8.67 20.93
CA LYS A 13 5.84 10.01 20.56
C LYS A 13 5.67 10.15 19.04
N LEU A 14 6.64 9.69 18.24
CA LEU A 14 6.55 9.75 16.77
C LEU A 14 5.36 8.95 16.24
N LYS A 15 5.06 7.77 16.78
CA LYS A 15 3.87 6.99 16.41
C LYS A 15 2.58 7.74 16.75
N GLN A 16 2.51 8.35 17.94
CA GLN A 16 1.32 9.11 18.36
C GLN A 16 1.11 10.35 17.47
N LEU A 17 2.17 11.12 17.21
CA LEU A 17 2.13 12.26 16.30
C LEU A 17 1.70 11.85 14.88
N THR A 18 2.26 10.74 14.38
CA THR A 18 1.90 10.21 13.06
C THR A 18 0.42 9.84 12.99
N LYS A 19 -0.16 9.24 14.06
CA LYS A 19 -1.59 8.94 14.12
C LYS A 19 -2.45 10.20 14.08
N VAL A 20 -2.06 11.26 14.80
CA VAL A 20 -2.79 12.54 14.84
C VAL A 20 -2.72 13.27 13.50
N ILE A 21 -1.55 13.29 12.84
CA ILE A 21 -1.34 14.00 11.57
C ILE A 21 -1.97 13.25 10.39
N ARG A 22 -2.02 11.91 10.44
CA ARG A 22 -2.48 11.08 9.34
C ARG A 22 -3.95 11.35 9.01
N LYS A 23 -4.18 12.06 7.91
CA LYS A 23 -5.51 12.23 7.34
C LYS A 23 -5.98 10.93 6.67
N PRO A 24 -7.27 10.57 6.81
CA PRO A 24 -7.84 9.48 6.03
C PRO A 24 -7.74 9.83 4.55
N ARG A 25 -7.54 8.81 3.71
CA ARG A 25 -7.47 9.01 2.27
C ARG A 25 -8.89 9.31 1.77
N PHE A 26 -9.08 10.48 1.17
CA PHE A 26 -10.38 10.91 0.65
C PHE A 26 -10.78 10.24 -0.68
N TYR A 27 -9.81 9.69 -1.42
CA TYR A 27 -10.02 9.12 -2.74
C TYR A 27 -9.77 7.61 -2.76
N ARG A 28 -10.56 6.87 -3.54
CA ARG A 28 -10.34 5.43 -3.76
C ARG A 28 -9.04 5.19 -4.54
N SER A 29 -8.49 3.99 -4.43
CA SER A 29 -7.41 3.56 -5.32
C SER A 29 -7.97 3.36 -6.72
N ARG A 30 -7.20 3.74 -7.75
CA ARG A 30 -7.53 3.37 -9.14
C ARG A 30 -7.58 1.85 -9.34
N LEU A 31 -6.93 1.11 -8.45
CA LEU A 31 -6.98 -0.37 -8.42
C LEU A 31 -8.31 -0.90 -7.85
N ASP A 32 -9.05 -0.10 -7.07
CA ASP A 32 -10.31 -0.54 -6.48
C ASP A 32 -11.37 -0.82 -7.57
N GLU A 33 -11.31 -0.10 -8.70
CA GLU A 33 -12.15 -0.32 -9.89
C GLU A 33 -11.89 -1.68 -10.57
N HIS A 34 -10.73 -2.30 -10.33
CA HIS A 34 -10.36 -3.60 -10.89
C HIS A 34 -10.23 -4.67 -9.80
N SER A 35 -10.75 -4.41 -8.61
CA SER A 35 -10.51 -5.22 -7.41
C SER A 35 -10.81 -6.70 -7.61
N ASP A 36 -11.97 -7.03 -8.16
CA ASP A 36 -12.38 -8.42 -8.41
C ASP A 36 -11.36 -9.18 -9.28
N ALA A 37 -10.91 -8.56 -10.38
CA ALA A 37 -9.94 -9.18 -11.28
C ALA A 37 -8.57 -9.35 -10.63
N LEU A 38 -8.11 -8.35 -9.87
CA LEU A 38 -6.81 -8.40 -9.20
C LEU A 38 -6.79 -9.46 -8.10
N ILE A 39 -7.86 -9.57 -7.32
CA ILE A 39 -8.01 -10.59 -6.27
C ILE A 39 -8.08 -11.98 -6.91
N ALA A 40 -8.85 -12.15 -7.99
CA ALA A 40 -8.92 -13.43 -8.70
C ALA A 40 -7.55 -13.87 -9.24
N LEU A 41 -6.81 -12.97 -9.89
CA LEU A 41 -5.45 -13.25 -10.38
C LEU A 41 -4.50 -13.62 -9.23
N HIS A 42 -4.58 -12.91 -8.11
CA HIS A 42 -3.75 -13.19 -6.95
C HIS A 42 -4.05 -14.57 -6.36
N ARG A 43 -5.34 -14.90 -6.17
CA ARG A 43 -5.79 -16.22 -5.68
C ARG A 43 -5.43 -17.35 -6.65
N ALA A 44 -5.37 -17.08 -7.94
CA ALA A 44 -4.87 -18.02 -8.94
C ALA A 44 -3.33 -18.20 -8.92
N GLY A 45 -2.62 -17.57 -7.98
CA GLY A 45 -1.17 -17.70 -7.82
C GLY A 45 -0.36 -16.72 -8.67
N SER A 46 -0.99 -15.73 -9.30
CA SER A 46 -0.25 -14.73 -10.08
C SER A 46 0.61 -13.87 -9.15
N THR A 47 1.87 -13.67 -9.54
CA THR A 47 2.78 -12.77 -8.86
C THR A 47 2.35 -11.31 -9.06
N THR A 48 2.72 -10.44 -8.11
CA THR A 48 2.46 -9.00 -8.20
C THR A 48 2.99 -8.39 -9.51
N ALA A 49 4.13 -8.87 -10.03
CA ALA A 49 4.70 -8.41 -11.29
C ALA A 49 3.82 -8.77 -12.50
N GLN A 50 3.22 -9.96 -12.50
CA GLN A 50 2.27 -10.38 -13.54
C GLN A 50 0.97 -9.56 -13.46
N ILE A 51 0.45 -9.33 -12.24
CA ILE A 51 -0.72 -8.48 -12.01
C ILE A 51 -0.47 -7.05 -12.49
N HIS A 52 0.71 -6.50 -12.22
CA HIS A 52 1.13 -5.18 -12.72
C HIS A 52 1.21 -5.15 -14.25
N ARG A 53 1.76 -6.19 -14.89
CA ARG A 53 1.80 -6.30 -16.34
C ARG A 53 0.40 -6.36 -16.95
N PHE A 54 -0.51 -7.13 -16.36
CA PHE A 54 -1.92 -7.19 -16.76
C PHE A 54 -2.59 -5.80 -16.70
N LEU A 55 -2.38 -5.05 -15.62
CA LEU A 55 -2.91 -3.69 -15.47
C LEU A 55 -2.43 -2.75 -16.58
N VAL A 56 -1.13 -2.75 -16.88
CA VAL A 56 -0.55 -1.86 -17.88
C VAL A 56 -0.94 -2.27 -19.31
N LYS A 57 -0.93 -3.57 -19.60
CA LYS A 57 -1.12 -4.08 -20.97
C LYS A 57 -2.58 -4.24 -21.35
N GLU A 58 -3.40 -4.80 -20.47
CA GLU A 58 -4.81 -5.10 -20.77
C GLU A 58 -5.74 -3.98 -20.32
N LYS A 59 -5.54 -3.46 -19.10
CA LYS A 59 -6.43 -2.43 -18.53
C LYS A 59 -5.98 -0.99 -18.79
N LYS A 60 -4.80 -0.80 -19.40
CA LYS A 60 -4.18 0.51 -19.65
C LYS A 60 -4.06 1.38 -18.39
N VAL A 61 -3.92 0.75 -17.23
CA VAL A 61 -3.75 1.42 -15.94
C VAL A 61 -2.25 1.52 -15.64
N ASN A 62 -1.71 2.73 -15.80
CA ASN A 62 -0.33 3.02 -15.44
C ASN A 62 -0.21 3.36 -13.95
N VAL A 63 0.27 2.41 -13.16
CA VAL A 63 0.56 2.57 -11.73
C VAL A 63 1.93 1.99 -11.42
N ALA A 64 2.58 2.47 -10.37
CA ALA A 64 3.84 1.88 -9.92
C ALA A 64 3.62 0.44 -9.44
N TRP A 65 4.59 -0.44 -9.69
CA TRP A 65 4.55 -1.82 -9.21
C TRP A 65 4.38 -1.90 -7.69
N SER A 66 5.04 -1.01 -6.93
CA SER A 66 4.93 -0.95 -5.47
C SER A 66 3.52 -0.60 -4.98
N THR A 67 2.75 0.14 -5.79
CA THR A 67 1.33 0.41 -5.51
C THR A 67 0.51 -0.86 -5.66
N VAL A 68 0.76 -1.65 -6.70
CA VAL A 68 0.11 -2.96 -6.89
C VAL A 68 0.48 -3.91 -5.75
N TYR A 69 1.76 -3.99 -5.39
CA TYR A 69 2.24 -4.81 -4.27
C TYR A 69 1.51 -4.48 -2.97
N ARG A 70 1.49 -3.20 -2.59
CA ARG A 70 0.82 -2.77 -1.35
C ARG A 70 -0.68 -3.00 -1.40
N TRP A 71 -1.31 -2.82 -2.56
CA TRP A 71 -2.74 -3.03 -2.72
C TRP A 71 -3.09 -4.51 -2.63
N VAL A 72 -2.38 -5.39 -3.34
CA VAL A 72 -2.60 -6.84 -3.30
C VAL A 72 -2.34 -7.37 -1.90
N LYS A 73 -1.23 -6.99 -1.25
CA LYS A 73 -0.93 -7.38 0.13
C LYS A 73 -2.01 -6.98 1.14
N LYS A 74 -2.77 -5.92 0.85
CA LYS A 74 -3.83 -5.42 1.72
C LYS A 74 -5.19 -6.09 1.46
N ASN A 75 -5.51 -6.40 0.20
CA ASN A 75 -6.88 -6.76 -0.21
C ASN A 75 -7.00 -8.17 -0.82
N GLY A 76 -5.89 -8.79 -1.22
CA GLY A 76 -5.82 -10.08 -1.89
C GLY A 76 -5.72 -11.24 -0.92
#